data_AF-A0AA38C8Q5-F1
#
_entry.id   AF-A0AA38C8Q5-F1
#
_cell.length_a   1.000
_cell.length_b   1.000
_cell.length_c   1.000
_cell.angle_alpha   90.00
_cell.angle_beta   90.00
_cell.angle_gamma   90.00
#
_symmetry.space_group_name_H-M   'P 1'
#
loop_
_entity.id
_entity.type
_entity.pdbx_description
1 polymer ?
#
loop_
_entity_poly.entity_id
_entity_poly.type
_entity_poly.pdbx_seq_one_letter_code
_entity_poly.pdbx_strand_id
1 'polypeptide(L)'
;TLVIKALKEPECDRKKMKNIKHTGNVSLDDVIEIVKVMKFRSMIKHLAGSVKDILGTCVSIRCTIDGKDPKDLQLEIDEGEVEILED
;
A
#
# COMPACT_ATOMS: atom_id res chain seq x y z
N THR A 1 4.59 -9.71 -1.89
CA THR A 1 3.69 -8.70 -2.50
C THR A 1 4.50 -7.45 -2.75
N LEU A 2 4.16 -6.63 -3.75
CA LEU A 2 4.92 -5.40 -4.08
C LEU A 2 5.10 -4.49 -2.86
N VAL A 3 4.09 -4.40 -2.00
CA VAL A 3 4.14 -3.71 -0.70
C VAL A 3 5.26 -4.20 0.22
N ILE A 4 5.45 -5.51 0.36
CA ILE A 4 6.52 -6.09 1.21
C ILE A 4 7.91 -5.77 0.64
N LYS A 5 8.04 -5.65 -0.68
CA LYS A 5 9.30 -5.23 -1.31
C LYS A 5 9.59 -3.75 -1.06
N ALA A 6 8.57 -2.90 -1.09
CA ALA A 6 8.69 -1.47 -0.79
C ALA A 6 9.05 -1.20 0.67
N LEU A 7 8.67 -2.09 1.60
CA LEU A 7 9.07 -2.01 3.01
C LEU A 7 10.58 -2.18 3.24
N LYS A 8 11.37 -2.57 2.22
CA LYS A 8 12.83 -2.82 2.28
C LYS A 8 13.27 -3.73 3.44
N GLU A 9 12.33 -4.51 3.99
CA GLU A 9 12.61 -5.48 5.03
C GLU A 9 13.34 -6.69 4.42
N PRO A 10 14.23 -7.34 5.17
CA PRO A 10 14.96 -8.51 4.68
C PRO A 10 13.98 -9.59 4.22
N GLU A 11 14.26 -10.21 3.07
CA GLU A 11 13.41 -11.26 2.52
C GLU A 11 13.28 -12.40 3.51
N CYS A 12 12.08 -12.53 4.09
CA CYS A 12 11.90 -13.47 5.17
C CYS A 12 11.67 -14.89 4.63
N ASP A 13 12.46 -15.82 5.14
CA ASP A 13 12.43 -17.23 4.79
C ASP A 13 11.15 -17.86 5.34
N ARG A 14 10.13 -17.95 4.47
CA ARG A 14 8.79 -18.46 4.79
C ARG A 14 8.78 -19.87 5.40
N LYS A 15 9.89 -20.62 5.28
CA LYS A 15 10.02 -21.97 5.80
C LYS A 15 10.49 -22.03 7.26
N LYS A 16 11.23 -21.00 7.72
CA LYS A 16 11.83 -20.95 9.06
C LYS A 16 10.99 -20.16 10.07
N MET A 17 10.37 -19.07 9.65
CA MET A 17 9.52 -18.25 10.51
C MET A 17 8.12 -18.14 9.93
N LYS A 18 7.13 -18.41 10.78
CA LYS A 18 5.71 -18.18 10.49
C LYS A 18 5.27 -16.89 11.20
N ASN A 19 4.32 -16.17 10.60
CA ASN A 19 3.69 -14.97 11.20
C ASN A 19 4.65 -13.81 11.49
N ILE A 20 5.58 -13.51 10.58
CA ILE A 20 6.44 -12.32 10.69
C ILE A 20 5.54 -11.08 10.70
N LYS A 21 5.68 -10.28 11.75
CA LYS A 21 5.02 -8.98 11.84
C LYS A 21 5.87 -8.00 11.06
N HIS A 22 5.31 -7.48 9.99
CA HIS A 22 5.86 -6.33 9.28
C HIS A 22 5.35 -5.09 10.02
N THR A 23 6.25 -4.20 10.43
CA THR A 23 5.89 -2.94 11.11
C THR A 23 6.63 -1.77 10.47
N GLY A 24 7.01 -1.94 9.21
CA GLY A 24 7.66 -0.88 8.45
C GLY A 24 6.67 0.20 8.01
N ASN A 25 7.23 1.34 7.64
CA ASN A 25 6.52 2.47 7.09
C ASN A 25 6.77 2.54 5.58
N VAL A 26 5.72 2.81 4.80
CA VAL A 26 5.82 3.06 3.35
C VAL A 26 5.50 4.53 3.10
N SER A 27 6.16 5.16 2.13
CA SER A 27 5.81 6.51 1.72
C SER A 27 4.63 6.51 0.74
N LEU A 28 3.84 7.58 0.73
CA LEU A 28 2.74 7.73 -0.23
C LEU A 28 3.22 7.69 -1.69
N ASP A 29 4.43 8.16 -1.95
CA ASP A 29 5.08 8.09 -3.27
C ASP A 29 5.31 6.65 -3.74
N ASP A 30 5.87 5.79 -2.87
CA ASP A 30 6.04 4.36 -3.14
C ASP A 30 4.69 3.68 -3.42
N VAL A 31 3.62 4.08 -2.70
CA VAL A 31 2.26 3.57 -2.94
C VAL A 31 1.78 3.94 -4.34
N ILE A 32 1.98 5.20 -4.76
CA ILE A 32 1.62 5.66 -6.10
C ILE A 32 2.42 4.91 -7.18
N GLU A 33 3.71 4.67 -6.97
CA GLU A 33 4.55 3.91 -7.90
C GLU A 33 4.08 2.46 -8.05
N ILE A 34 3.77 1.79 -6.93
CA ILE A 34 3.18 0.45 -6.92
C ILE A 34 1.86 0.45 -7.67
N VAL A 35 1.02 1.46 -7.48
CA VAL A 35 -0.26 1.59 -8.18
C VAL A 35 -0.05 1.79 -9.67
N LYS A 36 0.93 2.57 -10.13
CA LYS A 36 1.24 2.71 -11.57
C LYS A 36 1.65 1.38 -12.18
N VAL A 37 2.49 0.60 -11.49
CA VAL A 37 2.89 -0.75 -11.93
C VAL A 37 1.68 -1.71 -11.93
N MET A 38 0.81 -1.63 -10.93
CA MET A 38 -0.39 -2.47 -10.84
C MET A 38 -1.51 -2.06 -11.78
N LYS A 39 -1.61 -0.78 -12.17
CA LYS A 39 -2.61 -0.28 -13.13
C LYS A 39 -2.49 -1.00 -14.47
N PHE A 40 -1.27 -1.34 -14.91
CA PHE A 40 -1.08 -2.14 -16.12
C PHE A 40 -1.57 -3.59 -15.97
N ARG A 41 -1.49 -4.16 -14.76
CA ARG A 41 -1.94 -5.52 -14.46
C ARG A 41 -3.42 -5.61 -14.06
N SER A 42 -4.02 -4.52 -13.63
CA SER A 42 -5.34 -4.48 -13.04
C SER A 42 -6.34 -3.82 -14.00
N MET A 43 -7.49 -4.45 -14.22
CA MET A 43 -8.58 -3.89 -15.05
C MET A 43 -9.38 -2.79 -14.32
N ILE A 44 -8.72 -1.98 -13.48
CA ILE A 44 -9.39 -0.93 -12.72
C ILE A 44 -9.42 0.36 -13.54
N LYS A 45 -10.61 0.96 -13.65
CA LYS A 45 -10.84 2.19 -14.41
C LYS A 45 -10.37 3.46 -13.69
N HIS A 46 -10.38 3.45 -12.36
CA HIS A 46 -10.07 4.62 -11.52
C HIS A 46 -8.86 4.38 -10.62
N LEU A 47 -7.89 5.29 -10.67
CA LEU A 47 -6.68 5.25 -9.85
C LEU A 47 -6.99 5.20 -8.35
N ALA A 48 -8.01 5.93 -7.91
CA ALA A 48 -8.51 5.92 -6.53
C ALA A 48 -8.89 4.51 -6.03
N GLY A 49 -9.50 3.69 -6.89
CA GLY A 49 -9.84 2.31 -6.55
C GLY A 49 -8.61 1.43 -6.35
N SER A 50 -7.59 1.61 -7.20
CA SER A 50 -6.32 0.88 -7.06
C SER A 50 -5.53 1.32 -5.82
N VAL A 51 -5.52 2.61 -5.49
CA VAL A 51 -4.89 3.10 -4.25
C VAL A 51 -5.57 2.48 -3.04
N LYS A 52 -6.91 2.49 -2.95
CA LYS A 52 -7.65 1.86 -1.84
C LYS A 52 -7.33 0.38 -1.67
N ASP A 53 -7.16 -0.35 -2.77
CA ASP A 53 -6.79 -1.78 -2.76
C ASP A 53 -5.38 -2.02 -2.17
N ILE A 54 -4.40 -1.19 -2.57
CA ILE A 54 -3.06 -1.22 -1.98
C ILE A 54 -3.10 -0.87 -0.50
N LEU A 55 -3.83 0.19 -0.12
CA LEU A 55 -4.02 0.56 1.29
C LEU A 55 -4.65 -0.59 2.09
N GLY A 56 -5.59 -1.34 1.52
CA GLY A 56 -6.22 -2.49 2.18
C GLY A 56 -5.24 -3.64 2.41
N THR A 57 -4.30 -3.82 1.47
CA THR A 57 -3.18 -4.75 1.65
C THR A 57 -2.26 -4.32 2.78
N CYS A 58 -1.99 -3.01 2.92
CA CYS A 58 -1.18 -2.45 4.00
C CYS A 58 -1.80 -2.71 5.39
N VAL A 59 -3.13 -2.62 5.52
CA VAL A 59 -3.85 -2.99 6.75
C VAL A 59 -3.60 -4.44 7.14
N SER A 60 -3.64 -5.37 6.18
CA SER A 60 -3.43 -6.80 6.42
C SER A 60 -1.99 -7.11 6.84
N ILE A 61 -1.03 -6.37 6.30
CA ILE A 61 0.40 -6.48 6.59
C ILE A 61 0.76 -5.81 7.93
N ARG A 62 -0.03 -4.82 8.37
CA ARG A 62 0.22 -3.93 9.52
C ARG A 62 1.38 -2.96 9.31
N CYS A 63 1.47 -2.38 8.12
CA CYS A 63 2.36 -1.25 7.85
C CYS A 63 1.64 0.09 7.94
N THR A 64 2.38 1.13 8.33
CA THR A 64 1.93 2.52 8.30
C THR A 64 2.31 3.17 6.98
N ILE A 65 1.59 4.24 6.61
CA ILE A 65 1.88 5.00 5.40
C ILE A 65 2.06 6.46 5.81
N ASP A 66 3.25 6.99 5.56
CA ASP A 66 3.63 8.35 6.01
C ASP A 66 3.36 8.60 7.51
N GLY A 67 3.50 7.55 8.34
CA GLY A 67 3.18 7.59 9.77
C GLY A 67 1.69 7.59 10.12
N LYS A 68 0.79 7.57 9.12
CA LYS A 68 -0.66 7.42 9.29
C LYS A 68 -1.11 5.97 9.18
N ASP A 69 -2.26 5.69 9.78
CA ASP A 69 -2.95 4.41 9.64
C ASP A 69 -3.57 4.30 8.23
N PRO A 70 -3.35 3.19 7.50
CA PRO A 70 -3.89 3.01 6.16
C PRO A 70 -5.42 3.01 6.11
N LYS A 71 -6.10 2.74 7.23
CA LYS A 71 -7.57 2.86 7.34
C LYS A 71 -8.03 4.32 7.35
N ASP A 72 -7.27 5.20 7.99
CA ASP A 72 -7.58 6.62 8.08
C ASP A 72 -7.42 7.26 6.69
N LEU A 73 -6.30 6.97 6.02
CA LEU A 73 -6.07 7.37 4.63
C LEU A 73 -7.15 6.86 3.66
N GLN A 74 -7.71 5.67 3.88
CA GLN A 74 -8.82 5.18 3.05
C GLN A 74 -10.08 6.03 3.21
N LEU A 75 -10.36 6.52 4.42
CA LEU A 75 -11.48 7.41 4.72
C LEU A 75 -11.23 8.80 4.12
N GLU A 76 -10.03 9.37 4.32
CA GLU A 76 -9.65 10.65 3.72
C GLU A 76 -9.78 10.63 2.17
N ILE A 77 -9.49 9.51 1.51
CA ILE A 77 -9.69 9.33 0.06
C ILE A 77 -11.19 9.17 -0.29
N ASP A 78 -12.00 8.57 0.58
CA ASP A 78 -13.45 8.46 0.37
C ASP A 78 -14.15 9.81 0.52
N GLU A 79 -13.69 10.63 1.47
CA GLU A 79 -14.14 12.00 1.72
C GLU A 79 -13.60 13.00 0.67
N GLY A 80 -12.59 12.58 -0.11
CA GLY A 80 -11.98 13.39 -1.17
C GLY A 80 -10.97 14.43 -0.68
N GLU A 81 -10.49 14.31 0.55
CA GLU A 81 -9.45 15.20 1.11
C GLU A 81 -8.05 14.92 0.54
N VAL A 82 -7.79 13.68 0.09
CA VAL A 82 -6.52 13.31 -0.54
C VAL A 82 -6.66 13.37 -2.06
N GLU A 83 -6.13 14.44 -2.66
CA GLU A 83 -5.99 14.55 -4.12
C GLU A 83 -4.92 13.57 -4.62
N ILE A 84 -5.38 12.48 -5.25
CA ILE A 84 -4.52 11.53 -5.92
C ILE A 84 -4.18 12.13 -7.28
N LEU A 85 -3.04 12.82 -7.39
CA LEU A 85 -2.61 13.45 -8.63
C LEU A 85 -2.39 12.38 -9.72
N GLU A 86 -3.28 12.36 -10.71
CA GLU A 86 -3.19 11.49 -11.89
C GLU A 86 -2.25 12.10 -12.93
N ASP A 87 -0.94 12.05 -12.70
CA ASP A 87 0.06 12.26 -13.77
C ASP A 87 0.82 10.97 -14.09
#